data_AF-A0A918WS65-F1
#
_entry.id   AF-A0A918WS65-F1
#
_cell.length_a   1.000
_cell.length_b   1.000
_cell.length_c   1.000
_cell.angle_alpha   90.00
_cell.angle_beta   90.00
_cell.angle_gamma   90.00
#
_symmetry.space_group_name_H-M   'P 1'
#
loop_
_entity.id
_entity.type
_entity.pdbx_description
1 polymer ?
#
loop_
_entity_poly.entity_id
_entity_poly.type
_entity_poly.pdbx_seq_one_letter_code
_entity_poly.pdbx_strand_id
1 'polypeptide(L)'
;MDAAYTSLATRPWTAVRMVDVAAAAGVSRQTLYNEFGSKDGLARALVRREADGFLAGVDRVLADRTGADADRLAGVAEWIVRAARANVLVRALVTGCWSERLPSGRPVRGLSAGAAGVAQRRADEGVPGASELVELVRVRVEEGVGVPGEVVVRVAVSWVVAPGAGGVGEVVRRLL
;
A
#
# COMPACT_ATOMS: atom_id res chain seq x y z
N MET A 1 -14.95 -0.07 0.18
CA MET A 1 -13.77 -0.38 -0.67
C MET A 1 -13.43 -1.88 -0.65
N ASP A 2 -13.81 -2.64 0.39
CA ASP A 2 -13.52 -4.07 0.48
C ASP A 2 -14.15 -4.93 -0.62
N ALA A 3 -15.36 -4.60 -1.06
CA ALA A 3 -15.98 -5.26 -2.22
C ALA A 3 -15.14 -5.11 -3.50
N ALA A 4 -14.56 -3.93 -3.72
CA ALA A 4 -13.67 -3.69 -4.86
C ALA A 4 -12.36 -4.47 -4.71
N TYR A 5 -11.76 -4.47 -3.53
CA TYR A 5 -10.54 -5.25 -3.26
C TYR A 5 -10.77 -6.75 -3.48
N THR A 6 -11.86 -7.30 -2.94
CA THR A 6 -12.21 -8.73 -3.03
C THR A 6 -12.38 -9.16 -4.50
N SER A 7 -12.87 -8.26 -5.36
CA SER A 7 -13.03 -8.58 -6.79
C SER A 7 -11.70 -8.93 -7.48
N LEU A 8 -10.57 -8.39 -7.02
CA LEU A 8 -9.23 -8.66 -7.56
C LEU A 8 -8.82 -10.13 -7.42
N ALA A 9 -9.38 -10.85 -6.45
CA ALA A 9 -9.12 -12.29 -6.28
C ALA A 9 -9.76 -13.13 -7.40
N THR A 10 -10.80 -12.63 -8.06
CA THR A 10 -11.61 -13.41 -9.01
C THR A 10 -11.45 -12.96 -10.45
N ARG A 11 -11.09 -11.69 -10.70
CA ARG A 11 -11.05 -11.13 -12.05
C ARG A 11 -10.03 -9.98 -12.16
N PRO A 12 -9.48 -9.72 -13.36
CA PRO A 12 -8.66 -8.54 -13.59
C PRO A 12 -9.48 -7.26 -13.38
N TRP A 13 -8.82 -6.18 -12.95
CA TRP A 13 -9.44 -4.88 -12.72
C TRP A 13 -10.21 -4.37 -13.93
N THR A 14 -9.71 -4.60 -15.15
CA THR A 14 -10.38 -4.23 -16.40
C THR A 14 -11.80 -4.82 -16.50
N ALA A 15 -12.04 -6.02 -15.96
CA ALA A 15 -13.34 -6.69 -15.93
C ALA A 15 -14.23 -6.31 -14.71
N VAL A 16 -13.71 -5.55 -13.75
CA VAL A 16 -14.50 -5.06 -12.59
C VAL A 16 -15.45 -3.96 -13.05
N ARG A 17 -16.73 -4.07 -12.71
CA ARG A 17 -17.75 -3.05 -13.03
C ARG A 17 -18.23 -2.37 -11.76
N MET A 18 -18.43 -1.06 -11.82
CA MET A 18 -18.95 -0.25 -10.70
C MET A 18 -20.29 -0.78 -10.18
N VAL A 19 -21.15 -1.28 -11.06
CA VAL A 19 -22.43 -1.89 -10.66
C VAL A 19 -22.26 -3.13 -9.80
N ASP A 20 -21.30 -4.00 -10.14
CA ASP A 20 -21.04 -5.23 -9.38
C ASP A 20 -20.45 -4.90 -8.01
N VAL A 21 -19.57 -3.88 -7.96
CA VAL A 21 -18.99 -3.38 -6.70
C VAL A 21 -20.07 -2.77 -5.81
N ALA A 22 -20.97 -1.95 -6.37
CA ALA A 22 -22.06 -1.34 -5.61
C ALA A 22 -23.00 -2.40 -5.04
N ALA A 23 -23.38 -3.39 -5.85
CA ALA A 23 -24.22 -4.52 -5.42
C ALA A 23 -23.56 -5.32 -4.30
N ALA A 24 -22.28 -5.70 -4.47
CA ALA A 24 -21.53 -6.44 -3.46
C ALA A 24 -21.30 -5.63 -2.16
N ALA A 25 -21.25 -4.31 -2.26
CA ALA A 25 -21.11 -3.41 -1.11
C ALA A 25 -22.46 -3.05 -0.44
N GLY A 26 -23.60 -3.48 -1.00
CA GLY A 26 -24.93 -3.15 -0.47
C GLY A 26 -25.31 -1.67 -0.59
N VAL A 27 -24.71 -0.94 -1.56
CA VAL A 27 -24.98 0.48 -1.79
C VAL A 27 -25.57 0.72 -3.17
N SER A 28 -26.27 1.85 -3.34
CA SER A 28 -26.75 2.24 -4.67
C SER A 28 -25.58 2.59 -5.61
N ARG A 29 -25.77 2.39 -6.92
CA ARG A 29 -24.81 2.85 -7.93
C ARG A 29 -24.52 4.35 -7.79
N GLN A 30 -25.56 5.16 -7.59
CA GLN A 30 -25.43 6.60 -7.44
C GLN A 30 -24.56 6.97 -6.24
N THR A 31 -24.73 6.30 -5.10
CA THR A 31 -23.87 6.49 -3.92
C THR A 31 -22.40 6.20 -4.25
N LEU A 32 -22.12 5.10 -4.96
CA LEU A 32 -20.76 4.74 -5.33
C LEU A 32 -20.14 5.76 -6.29
N TYR A 33 -20.89 6.22 -7.29
CA TYR A 33 -20.44 7.26 -8.22
C TYR A 33 -20.28 8.63 -7.55
N ASN A 34 -21.14 8.99 -6.60
CA ASN A 34 -20.99 10.23 -5.85
C ASN A 34 -19.71 10.23 -5.00
N GLU A 35 -19.37 9.09 -4.40
CA GLU A 35 -18.21 9.00 -3.51
C GLU A 35 -16.88 8.92 -4.27
N PHE A 36 -16.84 8.15 -5.36
CA PHE A 36 -15.60 7.85 -6.09
C PHE A 36 -15.53 8.50 -7.48
N GLY A 37 -16.60 9.12 -7.98
CA GLY A 37 -16.66 9.76 -9.30
C GLY A 37 -16.66 8.79 -10.48
N SER A 38 -15.70 7.87 -10.53
CA SER A 38 -15.50 6.92 -11.62
C SER A 38 -14.86 5.62 -11.12
N LYS A 39 -14.73 4.63 -12.02
CA LYS A 39 -13.96 3.42 -11.75
C LYS A 39 -12.49 3.73 -11.45
N ASP A 40 -11.91 4.70 -12.14
CA ASP A 40 -10.52 5.11 -11.89
C ASP A 40 -10.37 5.87 -10.58
N GLY A 41 -11.39 6.63 -10.18
CA GLY A 41 -11.45 7.26 -8.87
C GLY A 41 -11.50 6.23 -7.73
N LEU A 42 -12.34 5.19 -7.90
CA LEU A 42 -12.37 4.06 -6.98
C LEU A 42 -11.03 3.30 -6.95
N ALA A 43 -10.38 3.12 -8.11
CA ALA A 43 -9.05 2.52 -8.19
C ALA A 43 -8.02 3.30 -7.37
N ARG A 44 -7.93 4.62 -7.57
CA ARG A 44 -7.01 5.48 -6.80
C ARG A 44 -7.33 5.46 -5.30
N ALA A 45 -8.60 5.55 -4.93
CA ALA A 45 -9.01 5.51 -3.53
C ALA A 45 -8.64 4.18 -2.85
N LEU A 46 -8.82 3.07 -3.56
CA LEU A 46 -8.45 1.74 -3.08
C LEU A 46 -6.93 1.65 -2.88
N VAL A 47 -6.14 2.05 -3.87
CA VAL A 47 -4.67 2.00 -3.76
C VAL A 47 -4.16 2.92 -2.64
N ARG A 48 -4.71 4.14 -2.52
CA ARG A 48 -4.36 5.07 -1.44
C ARG A 48 -4.65 4.47 -0.07
N ARG A 49 -5.82 3.84 0.12
CA ARG A 49 -6.16 3.14 1.37
C ARG A 49 -5.12 2.10 1.74
N GLU A 50 -4.67 1.29 0.78
CA GLU A 50 -3.66 0.26 1.05
C GLU A 50 -2.28 0.86 1.35
N ALA A 51 -1.90 1.97 0.71
CA ALA A 51 -0.67 2.70 1.02
C ALA A 51 -0.71 3.29 2.44
N ASP A 52 -1.81 3.94 2.81
CA ASP A 52 -2.01 4.52 4.15
C ASP A 52 -1.98 3.41 5.23
N GLY A 53 -2.66 2.28 4.98
CA GLY A 53 -2.65 1.12 5.88
C GLY A 53 -1.28 0.46 6.02
N PHE A 54 -0.50 0.44 4.93
CA PHE A 54 0.88 -0.04 4.94
C PHE A 54 1.79 0.85 5.81
N LEU A 55 1.75 2.17 5.62
CA LEU A 55 2.53 3.14 6.40
C LEU A 55 2.14 3.14 7.87
N ALA A 56 0.84 3.10 8.17
CA ALA A 56 0.35 2.98 9.54
C ALA A 56 0.79 1.68 10.22
N GLY A 57 1.11 0.62 9.45
CA GLY A 57 1.72 -0.59 9.98
C GLY A 57 3.19 -0.42 10.35
N VAL A 58 3.95 0.33 9.55
CA VAL A 58 5.33 0.71 9.88
C VAL A 58 5.35 1.54 11.17
N ASP A 59 4.48 2.56 11.25
CA ASP A 59 4.39 3.43 12.43
C ASP A 59 4.07 2.64 13.70
N ARG A 60 3.18 1.64 13.61
CA ARG A 60 2.86 0.75 14.74
C ARG A 60 4.05 -0.09 15.21
N VAL A 61 4.85 -0.60 14.29
CA VAL A 61 6.06 -1.37 14.65
C VAL A 61 7.08 -0.46 15.32
N LEU A 62 7.29 0.74 14.80
CA LEU A 62 8.26 1.70 15.36
C LEU A 62 7.83 2.27 16.72
N ALA A 63 6.52 2.37 16.95
CA ALA A 63 5.94 2.82 18.22
C ALA A 63 6.13 1.81 19.36
N ASP A 64 6.33 0.52 19.05
CA ASP A 64 6.71 -0.47 20.05
C ASP A 64 8.18 -0.25 20.45
N ARG A 65 8.36 0.44 21.58
CA ARG A 65 9.69 0.74 22.15
C ARG A 65 10.18 -0.35 23.10
N THR A 66 9.54 -1.51 23.11
CA THR A 66 10.03 -2.65 23.89
C THR A 66 11.14 -3.35 23.10
N GLY A 67 12.31 -3.52 23.73
CA GLY A 67 13.47 -4.16 23.10
C GLY A 67 14.46 -3.20 22.45
N ALA A 68 15.45 -3.77 21.77
CA ALA A 68 16.53 -3.01 21.14
C ALA A 68 16.09 -2.42 19.79
N ASP A 69 16.80 -1.39 19.34
CA ASP A 69 16.65 -0.78 18.03
C ASP A 69 16.73 -1.78 16.88
N ALA A 70 17.61 -2.78 17.01
CA ALA A 70 17.74 -3.88 16.07
C ALA A 70 16.46 -4.73 15.94
N ASP A 71 15.71 -4.94 17.03
CA ASP A 71 14.46 -5.68 17.00
C ASP A 71 13.35 -4.89 16.31
N ARG A 72 13.32 -3.58 16.50
CA ARG A 72 12.37 -2.68 15.82
C ARG A 72 12.65 -2.64 14.32
N LEU A 73 13.92 -2.54 13.92
CA LEU A 73 14.35 -2.62 12.53
C LEU A 73 13.99 -3.97 11.88
N ALA A 74 14.24 -5.07 12.58
CA ALA A 74 13.83 -6.40 12.13
C ALA A 74 12.31 -6.50 11.97
N GLY A 75 11.54 -5.98 12.93
CA GLY A 75 10.09 -5.91 12.89
C GLY A 75 9.57 -5.12 11.69
N VAL A 76 10.22 -4.00 11.32
CA VAL A 76 9.84 -3.21 10.13
C VAL A 76 10.06 -4.03 8.86
N ALA A 77 11.20 -4.71 8.74
CA ALA A 77 11.48 -5.57 7.60
C ALA A 77 10.46 -6.72 7.49
N GLU A 78 10.12 -7.37 8.60
CA GLU A 78 9.09 -8.41 8.68
C GLU A 78 7.71 -7.87 8.31
N TRP A 79 7.34 -6.67 8.78
CA TRP A 79 6.10 -5.99 8.41
C TRP A 79 6.02 -5.78 6.89
N ILE A 80 7.06 -5.23 6.27
CA ILE A 80 7.10 -4.97 4.83
C ILE A 80 6.87 -6.26 4.04
N VAL A 81 7.62 -7.31 4.35
CA VAL A 81 7.53 -8.60 3.64
C VAL A 81 6.15 -9.23 3.85
N ARG A 82 5.63 -9.25 5.08
CA ARG A 82 4.32 -9.85 5.37
C ARG A 82 3.19 -9.06 4.69
N ALA A 83 3.22 -7.72 4.73
CA ALA A 83 2.21 -6.89 4.11
C ALA A 83 2.17 -7.07 2.59
N ALA A 84 3.34 -7.11 1.94
CA ALA A 84 3.44 -7.35 0.50
C ALA A 84 3.03 -8.79 0.10
N ARG A 85 3.20 -9.79 0.98
CA ARG A 85 2.70 -11.15 0.73
C ARG A 85 1.18 -11.26 0.87
N ALA A 86 0.60 -10.55 1.83
CA ALA A 86 -0.84 -10.61 2.11
C ALA A 86 -1.69 -9.78 1.14
N ASN A 87 -1.10 -8.76 0.52
CA ASN A 87 -1.85 -7.79 -0.27
C ASN A 87 -1.14 -7.44 -1.60
N VAL A 88 -1.80 -7.78 -2.70
CA VAL A 88 -1.27 -7.58 -4.07
C VAL A 88 -1.07 -6.11 -4.43
N LEU A 89 -1.87 -5.20 -3.85
CA LEU A 89 -1.70 -3.76 -4.05
C LEU A 89 -0.50 -3.23 -3.27
N VAL A 90 -0.32 -3.67 -2.03
CA VAL A 90 0.90 -3.35 -1.25
C VAL A 90 2.14 -3.90 -1.96
N ARG A 91 2.09 -5.12 -2.50
CA ARG A 91 3.18 -5.66 -3.31
C ARG A 91 3.52 -4.75 -4.50
N ALA A 92 2.50 -4.34 -5.26
CA ALA A 92 2.69 -3.47 -6.42
C ALA A 92 3.21 -2.08 -6.03
N LEU A 93 2.75 -1.54 -4.90
CA LEU A 93 3.22 -0.27 -4.33
C LEU A 93 4.70 -0.34 -3.95
N VAL A 94 5.10 -1.35 -3.20
CA VAL A 94 6.47 -1.51 -2.69
C VAL A 94 7.46 -1.82 -3.82
N THR A 95 7.06 -2.62 -4.80
CA THR A 95 7.96 -3.07 -5.88
C THR A 95 7.89 -2.19 -7.13
N GLY A 96 6.85 -1.36 -7.27
CA GLY A 96 6.55 -0.64 -8.51
C GLY A 96 6.03 -1.54 -9.64
N CYS A 97 5.90 -2.85 -9.42
CA CYS A 97 5.46 -3.80 -10.43
C CYS A 97 3.94 -3.88 -10.51
N TRP A 98 3.35 -3.02 -11.36
CA TRP A 98 1.93 -3.04 -11.68
C TRP A 98 1.64 -4.00 -12.84
N SER A 99 0.52 -4.73 -12.78
CA SER A 99 0.01 -5.55 -13.88
C SER A 99 -1.36 -5.04 -14.34
N GLU A 100 -1.78 -5.38 -15.56
CA GLU A 100 -3.10 -5.04 -16.10
C GLU A 100 -4.26 -5.62 -15.29
N ARG A 101 -3.99 -6.61 -14.44
CA ARG A 101 -4.99 -7.19 -13.52
C ARG A 101 -5.27 -6.28 -12.32
N LEU A 102 -4.41 -5.31 -12.03
CA LEU A 102 -4.53 -4.43 -10.87
C LEU A 102 -5.05 -3.03 -11.25
N PRO A 103 -5.80 -2.37 -10.36
CA PRO A 103 -6.09 -0.95 -10.48
C PRO A 103 -4.79 -0.15 -10.42
N SER A 104 -4.44 0.60 -11.46
CA SER A 104 -3.28 1.49 -11.37
C SER A 104 -3.62 2.70 -10.51
N GLY A 105 -2.83 2.96 -9.47
CA GLY A 105 -2.94 4.16 -8.64
C GLY A 105 -2.30 5.39 -9.27
N ARG A 106 -1.94 5.34 -10.56
CA ARG A 106 -1.24 6.44 -11.22
C ARG A 106 -2.15 7.68 -11.26
N PRO A 107 -1.66 8.85 -10.87
CA PRO A 107 -2.41 10.08 -11.01
C PRO A 107 -2.70 10.32 -12.50
N VAL A 108 -3.97 10.48 -12.85
CA VAL A 108 -4.36 10.99 -14.17
C VAL A 108 -4.09 12.50 -14.12
N ARG A 109 -3.11 12.98 -14.87
CA ARG A 109 -2.88 14.42 -15.02
C ARG A 109 -4.08 15.04 -15.75
N GLY A 110 -4.74 16.01 -15.13
CA GLY A 110 -5.58 16.96 -15.86
C GLY A 110 -7.10 16.88 -15.69
N LEU A 111 -7.66 16.34 -14.60
CA LEU A 111 -9.09 16.51 -14.30
C LEU A 111 -9.28 17.17 -12.93
N SER A 112 -9.73 18.43 -12.97
CA SER A 112 -10.07 19.25 -11.81
C SER A 112 -11.40 18.83 -11.21
N ALA A 113 -11.45 18.92 -9.88
CA ALA A 113 -12.55 18.57 -9.00
C ALA A 113 -13.79 19.43 -9.22
N GLY A 114 -14.93 18.77 -9.41
CA GLY A 114 -16.27 19.32 -9.20
C GLY A 114 -17.21 18.22 -8.72
N ALA A 115 -17.83 18.42 -7.55
CA ALA A 115 -18.75 17.50 -6.86
C ALA A 115 -18.21 16.10 -6.45
N ALA A 116 -16.89 15.91 -6.48
CA ALA A 116 -16.24 14.67 -6.03
C ALA A 116 -16.43 14.43 -4.53
N GLY A 117 -16.79 13.21 -4.12
CA GLY A 117 -16.87 12.79 -2.71
C GLY A 117 -15.54 12.85 -1.96
N VAL A 118 -15.57 12.57 -0.65
CA VAL A 118 -14.39 12.71 0.23
C VAL A 118 -13.28 11.73 -0.18
N ALA A 119 -13.65 10.48 -0.47
CA ALA A 119 -12.70 9.46 -0.90
C ALA A 119 -12.01 9.85 -2.20
N GLN A 120 -12.77 10.41 -3.15
CA GLN A 120 -12.22 10.85 -4.44
C GLN A 120 -11.21 11.99 -4.26
N ARG A 121 -11.52 13.00 -3.44
CA ARG A 121 -10.57 14.10 -3.18
C ARG A 121 -9.27 13.62 -2.57
N ARG A 122 -9.33 12.71 -1.59
CA ARG A 122 -8.12 12.08 -1.03
C ARG A 122 -7.37 11.25 -2.06
N ALA A 123 -8.09 10.53 -2.91
CA ALA A 123 -7.49 9.75 -3.98
C ALA A 123 -6.77 10.62 -5.03
N ASP A 124 -7.25 11.85 -5.24
CA ASP A 124 -6.69 12.81 -6.19
C ASP A 124 -5.44 13.53 -5.68
N GLU A 125 -5.16 13.50 -4.37
CA GLU A 125 -3.84 13.87 -3.82
C GLU A 125 -2.72 12.95 -4.33
N GLY A 126 -3.08 11.83 -4.96
CA GLY A 126 -2.15 10.85 -5.50
C GLY A 126 -1.77 9.79 -4.48
N VAL A 127 -1.04 8.81 -4.99
CA VAL A 127 -0.45 7.70 -4.24
C VAL A 127 1.06 7.76 -4.46
N PRO A 128 1.88 7.55 -3.42
CA PRO A 128 3.33 7.59 -3.58
C PRO A 128 3.79 6.54 -4.59
N GLY A 129 4.76 6.92 -5.42
CA GLY A 129 5.49 5.96 -6.25
C GLY A 129 6.29 4.98 -5.38
N ALA A 130 6.79 3.88 -5.94
CA ALA A 130 7.53 2.87 -5.17
C ALA A 130 8.77 3.45 -4.47
N SER A 131 9.56 4.27 -5.17
CA SER A 131 10.71 4.96 -4.59
C SER A 131 10.30 5.93 -3.48
N GLU A 132 9.24 6.70 -3.70
CA GLU A 132 8.72 7.65 -2.71
C GLU A 132 8.18 6.93 -1.46
N LEU A 133 7.52 5.78 -1.64
CA LEU A 133 7.06 4.94 -0.53
C LEU A 133 8.24 4.39 0.28
N VAL A 134 9.30 3.93 -0.41
CA VAL A 134 10.54 3.49 0.25
C VAL A 134 11.19 4.63 1.04
N GLU A 135 11.25 5.84 0.47
CA GLU A 135 11.75 7.03 1.19
C GLU A 135 10.87 7.38 2.40
N LEU A 136 9.54 7.32 2.26
CA LEU A 136 8.62 7.57 3.38
C LEU A 136 8.80 6.59 4.53
N VAL A 137 9.11 5.32 4.24
CA VAL A 137 9.44 4.32 5.26
C VAL A 137 10.81 4.59 5.88
N ARG A 138 11.81 4.91 5.05
CA ARG A 138 13.16 5.24 5.51
C ARG A 138 13.15 6.40 6.51
N VAL A 139 12.46 7.50 6.18
CA VAL A 139 12.34 8.67 7.06
C VAL A 139 11.71 8.29 8.40
N ARG A 140 10.63 7.53 8.40
CA ARG A 140 9.98 7.05 9.64
C ARG A 140 10.91 6.21 10.50
N VAL A 141 11.68 5.32 9.87
CA VAL A 141 12.66 4.49 10.58
C VAL A 141 13.75 5.35 11.22
N GLU A 142 14.28 6.33 10.50
CA GLU A 142 15.27 7.27 11.03
C GLU A 142 14.71 8.06 12.22
N GLU A 143 13.47 8.55 12.13
CA GLU A 143 12.79 9.26 13.23
C GLU A 143 12.49 8.35 14.44
N GLY A 144 12.16 7.08 14.21
CA GLY A 144 11.76 6.14 15.24
C GLY A 144 12.94 5.51 16.00
N VAL A 145 14.07 5.31 15.32
CA VAL A 145 15.21 4.52 15.82
C VAL A 145 16.51 5.33 15.89
N GLY A 146 16.61 6.48 15.22
CA GLY A 146 17.77 7.37 15.30
C GLY A 146 19.02 6.88 14.53
N VAL A 147 18.90 5.79 13.76
CA VAL A 147 19.97 5.24 12.91
C VAL A 147 19.51 5.12 11.45
N PRO A 148 20.42 5.21 10.46
CA PRO A 148 20.07 5.07 9.04
C PRO A 148 19.41 3.71 8.73
N GLY A 149 18.14 3.73 8.35
CA GLY A 149 17.35 2.53 8.06
C GLY A 149 17.42 2.03 6.62
N GLU A 150 18.15 2.70 5.73
CA GLU A 150 18.09 2.46 4.28
C GLU A 150 18.42 1.01 3.90
N VAL A 151 19.46 0.43 4.49
CA VAL A 151 19.85 -0.96 4.20
C VAL A 151 18.74 -1.93 4.59
N VAL A 152 18.11 -1.73 5.74
CA VAL A 152 17.00 -2.57 6.22
C VAL A 152 15.80 -2.50 5.27
N VAL A 153 15.42 -1.29 4.86
CA VAL A 153 14.30 -1.10 3.93
C VAL A 153 14.62 -1.73 2.57
N ARG A 154 15.81 -1.53 2.02
CA ARG A 154 16.21 -2.14 0.73
C ARG A 154 16.28 -3.66 0.79
N VAL A 155 16.81 -4.23 1.88
CA VAL A 155 16.82 -5.68 2.09
C VAL A 155 15.40 -6.23 2.17
N ALA A 156 14.50 -5.56 2.89
CA ALA A 156 13.10 -5.98 2.98
C ALA A 156 12.39 -5.94 1.62
N VAL A 157 12.57 -4.87 0.84
CA VAL A 157 12.03 -4.75 -0.52
C VAL A 157 12.62 -5.84 -1.44
N SER A 158 13.92 -6.09 -1.35
CA SER A 158 14.58 -7.18 -2.09
C SER A 158 13.94 -8.53 -1.76
N TRP A 159 13.67 -8.81 -0.48
CA TRP A 159 12.99 -10.03 -0.03
C TRP A 159 11.55 -10.20 -0.52
N VAL A 160 10.86 -9.11 -0.89
CA VAL A 160 9.53 -9.17 -1.52
C VAL A 160 9.64 -9.69 -2.96
N VAL A 161 10.70 -9.32 -3.67
CA VAL A 161 10.94 -9.67 -5.07
C VAL A 161 11.63 -11.03 -5.19
N ALA A 162 12.68 -11.26 -4.41
CA ALA A 162 13.52 -12.46 -4.38
C ALA A 162 13.58 -13.01 -2.95
N PRO A 163 12.59 -13.82 -2.53
CA PRO A 163 12.54 -14.36 -1.18
C PRO A 163 13.68 -15.36 -0.95
N GLY A 164 14.39 -15.22 0.18
CA GLY A 164 15.42 -16.16 0.61
C GLY A 164 14.87 -17.34 1.41
N ALA A 165 15.76 -18.26 1.77
CA ALA A 165 15.50 -19.25 2.81
C ALA A 165 15.57 -18.59 4.20
N GLY A 166 14.55 -18.76 5.04
CA GLY A 166 14.48 -18.17 6.39
C GLY A 166 13.62 -16.91 6.51
N GLY A 167 13.78 -16.18 7.62
CA GLY A 167 13.02 -14.97 7.93
C GLY A 167 13.85 -13.69 7.71
N VAL A 168 13.27 -12.68 7.05
CA VAL A 168 13.94 -11.39 6.80
C VAL A 168 14.43 -10.71 8.08
N GLY A 169 13.71 -10.84 9.20
CA GLY A 169 14.14 -10.25 10.47
C GLY A 169 15.36 -10.94 11.08
N GLU A 170 15.56 -12.24 10.84
CA GLU A 170 16.80 -12.92 11.24
C GLU A 170 18.00 -12.38 10.46
N VAL A 171 17.83 -12.14 9.15
CA VAL A 171 18.85 -11.52 8.31
C VAL A 171 19.18 -10.11 8.81
N VAL A 172 18.16 -9.30 9.11
CA VAL A 172 18.36 -7.93 9.62
C VAL A 172 19.08 -7.93 10.97
N ARG A 173 18.70 -8.81 11.91
CA ARG A 173 19.39 -8.92 13.22
C ARG A 173 20.84 -9.35 13.10
N ARG A 174 21.22 -10.09 12.06
CA ARG A 174 22.62 -10.48 11.81
C ARG A 174 23.46 -9.36 11.16
N LEU A 175 22.82 -8.35 10.59
CA LEU A 175 23.49 -7.22 9.93
C LEU A 175 23.75 -6.04 10.86
N LEU A 176 23.13 -6.02 12.05
CA LEU A 176 23.21 -4.98 13.07
C LEU A 176 23.99 -5.48 14.28
#